data_AF-A0A259DBV4-F1
#
_entry.id   AF-A0A259DBV4-F1
#
_cell.length_a   1.000
_cell.length_b   1.000
_cell.length_c   1.000
_cell.angle_alpha   90.00
_cell.angle_beta   90.00
_cell.angle_gamma   90.00
#
_symmetry.space_group_name_H-M   'P 1'
#
loop_
_entity.id
_entity.type
_entity.pdbx_description
1 polymer ?
#
loop_
_entity_poly.entity_id
_entity_poly.type
_entity_poly.pdbx_seq_one_letter_code
_entity_poly.pdbx_strand_id
1 'polypeptide(L)'
;MVTRSSRAKSKQRVNKTPSAVAAPVAPAPVTAQEGAAPEGAVPGSPDNLVARIIIRTIWATNWNADHPDGTPAERFAVWSEVRESVMAAEMSKTRQLVAGLRNQGLIMTIVEPAEQTPVQTAEAPAT
;
A
#
# COMPACT_ATOMS: atom_id res chain seq x y z
N MET A 1 -49.48 35.40 32.35
CA MET A 1 -48.50 36.45 32.71
C MET A 1 -47.61 36.69 31.49
N VAL A 2 -47.67 37.91 30.96
CA VAL A 2 -46.72 38.66 30.11
C VAL A 2 -46.17 38.04 28.79
N THR A 3 -46.27 38.87 27.77
CA THR A 3 -45.90 38.81 26.35
C THR A 3 -44.40 39.02 26.08
N ARG A 4 -44.03 38.96 24.78
CA ARG A 4 -42.95 39.69 24.05
C ARG A 4 -41.72 38.86 23.66
N SER A 5 -41.41 38.75 22.35
CA SER A 5 -40.63 39.70 21.50
C SER A 5 -39.15 39.28 21.50
N SER A 6 -38.32 39.25 20.46
CA SER A 6 -38.13 40.05 19.23
C SER A 6 -37.32 39.18 18.24
N ARG A 7 -37.60 39.09 16.93
CA ARG A 7 -37.18 39.97 15.82
C ARG A 7 -35.76 40.56 15.90
N ALA A 8 -34.86 40.09 15.02
CA ALA A 8 -33.71 40.86 14.49
C ALA A 8 -33.26 40.30 13.12
N LYS A 9 -33.96 40.59 12.03
CA LYS A 9 -33.55 41.44 10.89
C LYS A 9 -32.18 42.15 11.03
N SER A 10 -31.19 41.74 10.24
CA SER A 10 -29.96 42.52 9.94
C SER A 10 -29.60 42.33 8.45
N LYS A 11 -30.07 43.23 7.58
CA LYS A 11 -29.29 44.30 6.91
C LYS A 11 -28.36 43.80 5.80
N GLN A 12 -29.01 43.63 4.66
CA GLN A 12 -28.54 43.84 3.30
C GLN A 12 -27.60 45.06 3.20
N ARG A 13 -26.35 44.85 2.75
CA ARG A 13 -25.50 45.91 2.18
C ARG A 13 -25.19 45.56 0.74
N VAL A 14 -25.74 46.39 -0.13
CA VAL A 14 -25.49 46.48 -1.56
C VAL A 14 -24.20 47.26 -1.72
N ASN A 15 -23.15 46.67 -2.29
CA ASN A 15 -22.05 47.44 -2.86
C ASN A 15 -21.93 47.11 -4.35
N LYS A 16 -21.91 48.19 -5.11
CA LYS A 16 -22.08 48.33 -6.56
C LYS A 16 -20.70 48.34 -7.21
N THR A 17 -20.56 47.58 -8.29
CA THR A 17 -19.38 47.48 -9.18
C THR A 17 -19.09 48.80 -9.92
N PRO A 18 -17.85 49.00 -10.40
CA PRO A 18 -17.60 48.98 -11.85
C PRO A 18 -16.37 48.10 -12.21
N SER A 19 -16.42 47.18 -13.19
CA SER A 19 -16.28 47.37 -14.65
C SER A 19 -15.06 48.25 -15.00
N ALA A 20 -14.02 47.87 -15.76
CA ALA A 20 -13.72 46.71 -16.59
C ALA A 20 -12.21 46.75 -16.94
N VAL A 21 -11.54 45.60 -17.15
CA VAL A 21 -10.47 45.43 -18.17
C VAL A 21 -10.49 43.98 -18.66
N ALA A 22 -10.80 43.83 -19.95
CA ALA A 22 -10.49 42.76 -20.91
C ALA A 22 -10.37 41.28 -20.46
N ALA A 23 -11.29 40.46 -20.99
CA ALA A 23 -11.19 38.99 -21.13
C ALA A 23 -10.20 38.59 -22.27
N PRO A 24 -9.97 37.30 -22.62
CA PRO A 24 -10.32 36.03 -21.98
C PRO A 24 -9.14 35.03 -21.89
N VAL A 25 -8.96 34.31 -20.77
CA VAL A 25 -8.35 32.97 -20.82
C VAL A 25 -9.18 32.06 -19.93
N ALA A 26 -9.99 31.23 -20.56
CA ALA A 26 -10.53 30.02 -19.95
C ALA A 26 -10.08 28.85 -20.83
N PRO A 27 -10.04 27.61 -20.33
CA PRO A 27 -10.01 27.16 -18.94
C PRO A 27 -8.83 26.19 -18.70
N ALA A 28 -8.40 26.02 -17.45
CA ALA A 28 -7.84 24.74 -17.04
C ALA A 28 -8.45 24.38 -15.68
N PRO A 29 -9.32 23.36 -15.62
CA PRO A 29 -9.79 22.84 -14.35
C PRO A 29 -8.56 22.34 -13.58
N VAL A 30 -8.41 22.82 -12.35
CA VAL A 30 -7.55 22.14 -11.37
C VAL A 30 -8.16 20.76 -11.17
N THR A 31 -7.58 19.84 -11.94
CA THR A 31 -7.37 18.42 -11.72
C THR A 31 -8.24 17.84 -10.61
N ALA A 32 -9.23 17.07 -11.08
CA ALA A 32 -9.87 15.97 -10.41
C ALA A 32 -9.23 15.63 -9.05
N GLN A 33 -9.93 15.99 -7.98
CA GLN A 33 -9.95 15.18 -6.78
C GLN A 33 -10.70 13.89 -7.17
N GLU A 34 -10.04 13.07 -7.99
CA GLU A 34 -10.45 11.71 -8.25
C GLU A 34 -10.20 10.99 -6.94
N GLY A 35 -11.26 10.90 -6.13
CA GLY A 35 -11.40 9.77 -5.23
C GLY A 35 -11.29 8.53 -6.10
N ALA A 36 -10.06 8.07 -6.28
CA ALA A 36 -9.77 6.82 -6.95
C ALA A 36 -10.50 5.76 -6.13
N ALA A 37 -11.64 5.35 -6.67
CA ALA A 37 -12.32 4.12 -6.30
C ALA A 37 -11.26 3.02 -6.21
N PRO A 38 -11.37 2.10 -5.22
CA PRO A 38 -10.28 1.22 -4.83
C PRO A 38 -9.75 0.51 -6.06
N GLU A 39 -8.52 0.83 -6.46
CA GLU A 39 -7.84 0.18 -7.57
C GLU A 39 -7.96 -1.32 -7.32
N GLY A 40 -8.80 -1.96 -8.15
CA GLY A 40 -8.95 -3.40 -8.19
C GLY A 40 -7.56 -3.97 -8.31
N ALA A 41 -7.20 -4.80 -7.34
CA ALA A 41 -5.87 -5.36 -7.16
C ALA A 41 -5.27 -5.85 -8.48
N VAL A 42 -4.46 -5.01 -9.10
CA VAL A 42 -3.74 -5.35 -10.32
C VAL A 42 -2.80 -6.51 -9.95
N PRO A 43 -2.90 -7.68 -10.61
CA PRO A 43 -1.93 -8.75 -10.44
C PRO A 43 -0.56 -8.18 -10.82
N GLY A 44 0.31 -7.96 -9.83
CA GLY A 44 1.60 -7.30 -10.04
C GLY A 44 1.76 -5.93 -9.36
N SER A 45 0.77 -5.41 -8.62
CA SER A 45 1.00 -4.23 -7.78
C SER A 45 2.10 -4.51 -6.73
N PRO A 46 2.96 -3.53 -6.41
CA PRO A 46 4.03 -3.72 -5.42
C PRO A 46 3.46 -4.16 -4.07
N ASP A 47 2.28 -3.67 -3.69
CA ASP A 47 1.59 -4.06 -2.46
C ASP A 47 1.19 -5.55 -2.46
N ASN A 48 0.79 -6.10 -3.62
CA ASN A 48 0.52 -7.53 -3.76
C ASN A 48 1.80 -8.36 -3.62
N LEU A 49 2.93 -7.90 -4.15
CA LEU A 49 4.21 -8.60 -4.00
C LEU A 49 4.69 -8.59 -2.54
N VAL A 50 4.63 -7.42 -1.90
CA VAL A 50 4.98 -7.27 -0.48
C VAL A 50 4.08 -8.18 0.39
N ALA A 51 2.77 -8.19 0.14
CA ALA A 51 1.85 -9.06 0.86
C ALA A 51 2.19 -10.56 0.70
N ARG A 52 2.52 -11.01 -0.52
CA ARG A 52 2.94 -12.41 -0.76
C ARG A 52 4.23 -12.76 -0.02
N ILE A 53 5.19 -11.83 0.03
CA ILE A 53 6.45 -12.02 0.78
C ILE A 53 6.14 -12.14 2.27
N ILE A 54 5.33 -11.25 2.84
CA ILE A 54 4.95 -11.28 4.26
C ILE A 54 4.29 -12.62 4.62
N ILE A 55 3.31 -13.07 3.82
CA ILE A 55 2.61 -14.35 4.05
C ILE A 55 3.61 -15.51 4.04
N ARG A 56 4.48 -15.57 3.02
CA ARG A 56 5.49 -16.63 2.91
C ARG A 56 6.44 -16.62 4.10
N THR A 57 6.89 -15.45 4.55
CA THR A 57 7.84 -15.30 5.66
C THR A 57 7.22 -15.74 6.97
N ILE A 58 5.98 -15.32 7.26
CA ILE A 58 5.25 -15.74 8.47
C ILE A 58 5.06 -17.25 8.46
N TRP A 59 4.57 -17.82 7.35
CA TRP A 59 4.37 -19.26 7.23
C TRP A 59 5.68 -20.04 7.43
N ALA A 60 6.76 -19.61 6.78
CA ALA A 60 8.06 -20.28 6.91
C ALA A 60 8.63 -20.19 8.34
N THR A 61 8.41 -19.07 9.02
CA THR A 61 8.83 -18.89 10.43
C THR A 61 8.07 -19.83 11.34
N ASN A 62 6.74 -19.91 11.19
CA ASN A 62 5.91 -20.83 11.96
C ASN A 62 6.28 -22.28 11.68
N TRP A 63 6.49 -22.63 10.40
CA TRP A 63 6.88 -23.98 10.01
C TRP A 63 8.20 -24.40 10.65
N ASN A 64 9.23 -23.54 10.64
CA ASN A 64 10.52 -23.84 11.29
C ASN A 64 10.39 -23.97 12.81
N ALA A 65 9.45 -23.26 13.44
CA ALA A 65 9.20 -23.38 14.88
C ALA A 65 8.51 -24.72 15.21
N ASP A 66 7.58 -25.15 14.37
CA ASP A 66 6.85 -26.42 14.52
C ASP A 66 7.69 -27.64 14.09
N HIS A 67 8.65 -27.44 13.18
CA HIS A 67 9.51 -28.47 12.58
C HIS A 67 10.98 -28.06 12.69
N PRO A 68 11.58 -28.08 13.90
CA PRO A 68 12.96 -27.61 14.12
C PRO A 68 14.00 -28.44 13.35
N ASP A 69 13.74 -29.73 13.14
CA ASP A 69 14.61 -30.65 12.38
C ASP A 69 14.22 -30.75 10.90
N GLY A 70 13.23 -29.98 10.47
CA GLY A 70 12.68 -30.03 9.12
C GLY A 70 13.67 -29.51 8.07
N THR A 71 13.81 -30.25 6.98
CA THR A 71 14.72 -29.88 5.89
C THR A 71 14.13 -28.80 4.98
N PRO A 72 14.97 -28.02 4.27
CA PRO A 72 14.49 -27.08 3.26
C PRO A 72 13.64 -27.72 2.15
N ALA A 73 13.91 -28.99 1.83
CA ALA A 73 13.17 -29.75 0.81
C ALA A 73 11.76 -30.08 1.29
N GLU A 74 11.61 -30.58 2.52
CA GLU A 74 10.30 -30.86 3.13
C GLU A 74 9.48 -29.58 3.25
N ARG A 75 10.10 -28.50 3.73
CA ARG A 75 9.43 -27.19 3.80
C ARG A 75 8.89 -26.75 2.45
N PHE A 76 9.66 -26.91 1.38
CA PHE A 76 9.24 -26.53 0.04
C PHE A 76 8.12 -27.42 -0.49
N ALA A 77 8.17 -28.72 -0.20
CA ALA A 77 7.11 -29.67 -0.55
C ALA A 77 5.79 -29.27 0.11
N VAL A 78 5.79 -29.09 1.44
CA VAL A 78 4.60 -28.68 2.20
C VAL A 78 4.10 -27.33 1.71
N TRP A 79 4.99 -26.35 1.51
CA TRP A 79 4.60 -25.03 0.98
C TRP A 79 3.90 -25.15 -0.37
N SER A 80 4.38 -26.00 -1.26
CA SER A 80 3.80 -26.16 -2.60
C SER A 80 2.36 -26.67 -2.55
N GLU A 81 2.03 -27.51 -1.57
CA GLU A 81 0.68 -28.04 -1.35
C GLU A 81 -0.26 -27.01 -0.72
N VAL A 82 0.23 -26.22 0.25
CA VAL A 82 -0.61 -25.31 1.03
C VAL A 82 -0.61 -23.85 0.54
N ARG A 83 0.29 -23.47 -0.38
CA ARG A 83 0.48 -22.06 -0.76
C ARG A 83 -0.82 -21.40 -1.24
N GLU A 84 -1.65 -22.11 -2.00
CA GLU A 84 -2.84 -21.50 -2.61
C GLU A 84 -3.92 -21.24 -1.57
N SER A 85 -4.14 -22.19 -0.65
CA SER A 85 -5.10 -22.03 0.45
C SER A 85 -4.63 -20.98 1.46
N VAL A 86 -3.35 -20.98 1.82
CA VAL A 86 -2.77 -19.98 2.73
C VAL A 86 -2.84 -18.58 2.11
N MET A 87 -2.51 -18.44 0.82
CA MET A 87 -2.64 -17.15 0.13
C MET A 87 -4.09 -16.70 0.07
N ALA A 88 -5.03 -17.57 -0.31
CA ALA A 88 -6.45 -17.21 -0.36
C ALA A 88 -6.99 -16.75 1.01
N ALA A 89 -6.54 -17.38 2.11
CA ALA A 89 -6.95 -17.04 3.47
C ALA A 89 -6.38 -15.70 3.97
N GLU A 90 -5.09 -15.43 3.70
CA GLU A 90 -4.37 -14.33 4.35
C GLU A 90 -4.16 -13.09 3.47
N MET A 91 -4.36 -13.19 2.15
CA MET A 91 -4.05 -12.10 1.22
C MET A 91 -4.83 -10.82 1.51
N SER A 92 -6.12 -10.92 1.83
CA SER A 92 -6.94 -9.73 2.07
C SER A 92 -6.48 -8.95 3.31
N LYS A 93 -6.27 -9.65 4.43
CA LYS A 93 -5.79 -9.06 5.69
C LYS A 93 -4.39 -8.47 5.53
N THR A 94 -3.51 -9.18 4.85
CA THR A 94 -2.13 -8.73 4.64
C THR A 94 -2.07 -7.47 3.76
N ARG A 95 -2.90 -7.37 2.72
CA ARG A 95 -3.01 -6.14 1.92
C ARG A 95 -3.51 -4.95 2.75
N GLN A 96 -4.49 -5.16 3.62
CA GLN A 96 -4.97 -4.10 4.52
C GLN A 96 -3.87 -3.65 5.48
N LEU A 97 -3.06 -4.57 5.99
CA LEU A 97 -1.89 -4.25 6.81
C LEU A 97 -0.87 -3.41 6.02
N VAL A 98 -0.51 -3.82 4.80
CA VAL A 98 0.43 -3.07 3.94
C VAL A 98 -0.10 -1.67 3.65
N ALA A 99 -1.37 -1.52 3.31
CA ALA A 99 -2.01 -0.23 3.10
C ALA A 99 -2.00 0.63 4.37
N GLY A 100 -2.27 0.04 5.54
CA GLY A 100 -2.20 0.71 6.84
C GLY A 100 -0.80 1.23 7.15
N LEU A 101 0.23 0.41 6.92
CA LEU A 101 1.64 0.78 7.11
C LEU A 101 2.04 1.93 6.18
N ARG A 102 1.60 1.90 4.92
CA ARG A 102 1.83 2.98 3.96
C ARG A 102 1.17 4.29 4.39
N ASN A 103 -0.05 4.23 4.90
CA ASN A 103 -0.76 5.40 5.43
C ASN A 103 -0.08 5.98 6.69
N GLN A 104 0.68 5.17 7.42
CA GLN A 104 1.52 5.60 8.54
C GLN A 104 2.89 6.16 8.08
N GLY A 105 3.14 6.23 6.77
CA GLY A 105 4.37 6.74 6.19
C GLY A 105 5.46 5.69 5.99
N LEU A 106 5.18 4.40 6.22
CA LEU A 106 6.14 3.32 6.05
C LEU A 106 6.10 2.81 4.60
N ILE A 107 7.19 3.01 3.87
CA ILE A 107 7.33 2.57 2.49
C ILE A 107 8.16 1.29 2.47
N MET A 108 7.57 0.21 1.98
CA MET A 108 8.27 -1.06 1.74
C MET A 108 8.66 -1.16 0.27
N THR A 109 9.94 -1.40 0.01
CA THR A 109 10.48 -1.55 -1.34
C THR A 109 11.15 -2.92 -1.45
N ILE A 110 10.84 -3.64 -2.53
CA ILE A 110 11.48 -4.92 -2.84
C ILE A 110 12.76 -4.58 -3.60
N VAL A 111 13.90 -4.83 -2.96
CA VAL A 111 15.22 -4.73 -3.60
C VAL A 111 15.59 -6.13 -4.05
N GLU A 112 15.82 -6.31 -5.34
CA GLU A 112 16.36 -7.54 -5.87
C GLU A 112 17.80 -7.70 -5.34
N PRO A 113 18.15 -8.83 -4.70
CA PRO A 113 19.49 -8.99 -4.16
C PRO A 113 20.49 -8.93 -5.32
N ALA A 114 21.46 -8.02 -5.22
CA ALA A 114 22.57 -7.96 -6.18
C ALA A 114 23.20 -9.36 -6.27
N GLU A 115 23.32 -9.89 -7.50
CA GLU A 115 23.92 -11.19 -7.75
C GLU A 115 25.25 -11.28 -6.99
N GLN A 116 25.30 -12.18 -6.00
CA GLN A 116 26.55 -12.49 -5.33
C GLN A 116 27.45 -13.15 -6.37
N THR A 117 28.39 -12.37 -6.92
CA THR A 117 29.44 -12.88 -7.78
C THR A 117 30.12 -14.03 -7.03
N PRO A 118 30.19 -15.25 -7.59
CA PRO A 118 30.82 -16.37 -6.90
C PRO A 118 32.27 -15.98 -6.61
N VAL A 119 32.62 -15.93 -5.33
CA VAL A 119 34.01 -15.80 -4.89
C VAL A 119 34.69 -17.05 -5.40
N GLN A 120 35.47 -16.93 -6.49
CA GLN A 120 36.30 -18.01 -6.98
C GLN A 120 37.25 -18.39 -5.86
N THR A 121 37.04 -19.56 -5.26
CA THR A 121 38.01 -20.21 -4.39
C THR A 121 39.27 -20.40 -5.20
N ALA A 122 40.29 -19.59 -4.92
CA ALA A 122 41.60 -19.72 -5.51
C ALA A 122 42.15 -21.12 -5.17
N GLU A 123 42.30 -21.94 -6.20
CA GLU A 123 43.02 -23.20 -6.18
C GLU A 123 44.49 -22.90 -5.80
N ALA A 124 44.91 -23.34 -4.61
CA ALA A 124 46.29 -23.23 -4.20
C ALA A 124 47.14 -24.23 -4.99
N PRO A 125 48.28 -23.83 -5.60
CA PRO A 125 49.14 -24.76 -6.31
C PRO A 125 49.80 -25.72 -5.30
N ALA A 126 49.53 -27.01 -5.46
CA ALA A 126 50.28 -28.06 -4.77
C ALA A 126 51.74 -28.02 -5.24
N THR A 127 52.66 -28.00 -4.27
CA THR A 127 54.11 -28.02 -4.49
C THR A 127 54.62 -29.45 -4.51
#